data_AF-A0A7C1HKC8-F1
#
_entry.id   AF-A0A7C1HKC8-F1
#
_cell.length_a   1.000
_cell.length_b   1.000
_cell.length_c   1.000
_cell.angle_alpha   90.00
_cell.angle_beta   90.00
_cell.angle_gamma   90.00
#
_symmetry.space_group_name_H-M   'P 1'
#
loop_
_entity.id
_entity.type
_entity.pdbx_description
1 polymer ?
#
loop_
_entity_poly.entity_id
_entity_poly.type
_entity_poly.pdbx_seq_one_letter_code
_entity_poly.pdbx_strand_id
1 'polypeptide(L)'
;MKTEPKTPQLVELPAVLERLARRTRSQTGREAFASMTPSPTPKQAIHRQSLLRAYMRYTAKKGDFPWDGSLRPVLPLIEIARQSSFLTGEELLRFRTLIGLAMKIRQAVNDAKGDIPGIEGLAEGIRDMSEELSALQVIADDGELYDQASPKLSKVRGELRETLSRARSRCMDIGGQHLFGPYLQDRVVHLRKGRLALLVRSEDAGRFDGIVLDRSGSGKGVYMEPKEVVAFNNRAEILRGDEKEEERKILSGLTAMILSKKNSIMDAENAVAFIDVLHGCSTILDESGWSLPEIREKPGFYFRELKNPLITPDCVPITIHCGDRFRQLVITGPNTGGKTVILKTVAIAIFLSLSGLPVPAAEGSVAGWVDFLAADIGDEQGIEQSLSTFSSHVSRIVMMMEKSGRDSLLLLDELGAGTDPQEGAALGVAILEKLREKRCLVLATTHHNPIKRYAVTSRGVESASMEFDPVTFSPTYRLLMGVPGKSNAIMIARKLGMPEDVLDQAVQNLSGENRTAENLMAELFDKQVELENAAREGAEERRKLAEMERMFREQTDSMAKREESILLAADKMARATLEDAEKAAREMLKNLEGAAESAARREFEKGRK
;
A
#
# COMPACT_ATOMS: atom_id res chain seq x y z
N MET A 1 -0.64 -20.92 -3.32
CA MET A 1 -2.09 -21.12 -3.16
C MET A 1 -2.79 -20.83 -4.47
N LYS A 2 -3.56 -21.78 -4.99
CA LYS A 2 -4.52 -21.55 -6.07
C LYS A 2 -5.75 -20.86 -5.48
N THR A 3 -6.31 -19.91 -6.19
CA THR A 3 -7.56 -19.26 -5.77
C THR A 3 -8.60 -19.50 -6.86
N GLU A 4 -9.81 -19.88 -6.49
CA GLU A 4 -10.88 -19.98 -7.46
C GLU A 4 -11.19 -18.60 -8.07
N PRO A 5 -11.37 -18.46 -9.40
CA PRO A 5 -11.36 -17.16 -10.07
C PRO A 5 -12.40 -16.13 -9.60
N LYS A 6 -13.57 -16.56 -9.10
CA LYS A 6 -14.62 -15.66 -8.59
C LYS A 6 -14.41 -15.28 -7.12
N THR A 7 -13.65 -16.08 -6.38
CA THR A 7 -13.46 -15.91 -4.93
C THR A 7 -12.90 -14.53 -4.55
N PRO A 8 -11.89 -13.96 -5.23
CA PRO A 8 -11.41 -12.61 -4.95
C PRO A 8 -12.51 -11.54 -5.01
N GLN A 9 -13.44 -11.64 -5.97
CA GLN A 9 -14.55 -10.69 -6.12
C GLN A 9 -15.59 -10.88 -5.01
N LEU A 10 -15.95 -12.13 -4.68
CA LEU A 10 -16.95 -12.42 -3.64
C LEU A 10 -16.49 -11.94 -2.25
N VAL A 11 -15.18 -11.92 -1.99
CA VAL A 11 -14.60 -11.43 -0.73
C VAL A 11 -14.12 -9.98 -0.82
N GLU A 12 -14.39 -9.29 -1.92
CA GLU A 12 -14.05 -7.87 -2.15
C GLU A 12 -12.54 -7.56 -2.07
N LEU A 13 -11.72 -8.54 -2.41
CA LEU A 13 -10.26 -8.44 -2.32
C LEU A 13 -9.66 -7.33 -3.21
N PRO A 14 -10.13 -7.08 -4.46
CA PRO A 14 -9.61 -5.96 -5.26
C PRO A 14 -9.74 -4.61 -4.56
N ALA A 15 -10.83 -4.37 -3.82
CA ALA A 15 -11.01 -3.14 -3.06
C ALA A 15 -10.02 -3.02 -1.90
N VAL A 16 -9.70 -4.14 -1.24
CA VAL A 16 -8.67 -4.20 -0.19
C VAL A 16 -7.30 -3.88 -0.78
N LEU A 17 -6.89 -4.58 -1.84
CA LEU A 17 -5.58 -4.38 -2.46
C LEU A 17 -5.42 -2.96 -2.99
N GLU A 18 -6.45 -2.38 -3.62
CA GLU A 18 -6.44 -0.99 -4.07
C GLU A 18 -6.32 0.01 -2.91
N ARG A 19 -6.99 -0.25 -1.78
CA ARG A 19 -6.84 0.58 -0.57
C ARG A 19 -5.42 0.54 -0.05
N LEU A 20 -4.79 -0.64 0.01
CA LEU A 20 -3.43 -0.82 0.50
C LEU A 20 -2.38 -0.26 -0.47
N ALA A 21 -2.59 -0.42 -1.77
CA ALA A 21 -1.71 0.08 -2.83
C ALA A 21 -1.52 1.60 -2.79
N ARG A 22 -2.43 2.37 -2.17
CA ARG A 22 -2.26 3.82 -1.99
C ARG A 22 -1.06 4.22 -1.12
N ARG A 23 -0.47 3.29 -0.36
CA ARG A 23 0.76 3.53 0.41
C ARG A 23 2.05 3.41 -0.41
N THR A 24 1.97 3.02 -1.69
CA THR A 24 3.16 2.98 -2.56
C THR A 24 3.49 4.37 -3.09
N ARG A 25 4.74 4.58 -3.53
CA ARG A 25 5.27 5.89 -3.93
C ARG A 25 5.17 6.17 -5.43
N SER A 26 4.89 5.16 -6.26
CA SER A 26 4.82 5.27 -7.71
C SER A 26 3.58 4.58 -8.31
N GLN A 27 3.28 4.86 -9.58
CA GLN A 27 2.23 4.13 -10.31
C GLN A 27 2.62 2.66 -10.50
N THR A 28 3.89 2.38 -10.83
CA THR A 28 4.40 1.02 -11.01
C THR A 28 4.23 0.20 -9.72
N GLY A 29 4.56 0.78 -8.56
CA GLY A 29 4.33 0.15 -7.27
C GLY A 29 2.86 -0.07 -6.96
N ARG A 30 1.99 0.87 -7.29
CA ARG A 30 0.54 0.76 -7.05
C ARG A 30 -0.06 -0.39 -7.85
N GLU A 31 0.28 -0.49 -9.14
CA GLU A 31 -0.15 -1.58 -10.01
C GLU A 31 0.41 -2.93 -9.55
N ALA A 32 1.68 -2.98 -9.13
CA ALA A 32 2.29 -4.19 -8.59
C ALA A 32 1.62 -4.63 -7.27
N PHE A 33 1.32 -3.71 -6.35
CA PHE A 33 0.62 -4.02 -5.11
C PHE A 33 -0.80 -4.54 -5.40
N ALA A 34 -1.55 -3.83 -6.25
CA ALA A 34 -2.92 -4.18 -6.61
C ALA A 34 -3.03 -5.53 -7.32
N SER A 35 -1.97 -5.96 -8.01
CA SER A 35 -1.88 -7.25 -8.70
C SER A 35 -1.20 -8.35 -7.88
N MET A 36 -0.86 -8.11 -6.61
CA MET A 36 -0.26 -9.12 -5.75
C MET A 36 -1.13 -10.36 -5.65
N THR A 37 -0.50 -11.51 -5.84
CA THR A 37 -1.13 -12.82 -5.71
C THR A 37 -0.43 -13.67 -4.65
N PRO A 38 -1.14 -14.65 -4.07
CA PRO A 38 -0.59 -15.55 -3.08
C PRO A 38 0.56 -16.35 -3.69
N SER A 39 1.63 -16.53 -2.93
CA SER A 39 2.79 -17.28 -3.40
C SER A 39 2.41 -18.74 -3.72
N PRO A 40 3.06 -19.37 -4.72
CA PRO A 40 2.83 -20.77 -5.09
C PRO A 40 3.29 -21.76 -4.02
N THR A 41 4.19 -21.38 -3.12
CA THR A 41 4.66 -22.22 -1.99
C THR A 41 4.76 -21.41 -0.69
N PRO A 42 4.71 -22.06 0.49
CA PRO A 42 4.87 -21.37 1.77
C PRO A 42 6.26 -20.73 1.90
N LYS A 43 7.30 -21.38 1.38
CA LYS A 43 8.68 -20.88 1.37
C LYS A 43 8.81 -19.54 0.66
N GLN A 44 8.11 -19.35 -0.46
CA GLN A 44 8.12 -18.08 -1.18
C GLN A 44 7.37 -16.97 -0.42
N ALA A 45 6.27 -17.28 0.25
CA ALA A 45 5.57 -16.31 1.09
C ALA A 45 6.44 -15.88 2.30
N ILE A 46 7.12 -16.85 2.94
CA ILE A 46 8.11 -16.59 4.01
C ILE A 46 9.26 -15.74 3.47
N HIS A 47 9.74 -16.03 2.26
CA HIS A 47 10.81 -15.26 1.63
C HIS A 47 10.38 -13.80 1.39
N ARG A 48 9.18 -13.55 0.87
CA ARG A 48 8.64 -12.18 0.74
C ARG A 48 8.59 -11.44 2.08
N GLN A 49 8.15 -12.10 3.16
CA GLN A 49 8.22 -11.50 4.50
C GLN A 49 9.66 -11.25 4.97
N SER A 50 10.62 -12.12 4.62
CA SER A 50 12.03 -11.90 4.97
C SER A 50 12.62 -10.68 4.26
N LEU A 51 12.22 -10.44 3.00
CA LEU A 51 12.61 -9.26 2.23
C LEU A 51 12.00 -7.99 2.83
N LEU A 52 10.74 -8.03 3.27
CA LEU A 52 10.13 -6.92 4.01
C LEU A 52 10.89 -6.61 5.31
N ARG A 53 11.25 -7.63 6.09
CA ARG A 53 12.07 -7.43 7.30
C ARG A 53 13.46 -6.87 6.98
N ALA A 54 14.09 -7.30 5.89
CA ALA A 54 15.37 -6.75 5.43
C ALA A 54 15.23 -5.29 5.01
N TYR A 55 14.17 -4.94 4.28
CA TYR A 55 13.82 -3.57 3.90
C TYR A 55 13.63 -2.68 5.14
N MET A 56 12.83 -3.11 6.12
CA MET A 56 12.61 -2.35 7.37
C MET A 56 13.90 -2.16 8.18
N ARG A 57 14.79 -3.17 8.21
CA ARG A 57 16.11 -3.02 8.84
C ARG A 57 16.99 -2.01 8.12
N TYR A 58 16.90 -1.98 6.78
CA TYR A 58 17.60 -0.99 5.98
C TYR A 58 17.11 0.42 6.31
N THR A 59 15.79 0.65 6.26
CA THR A 59 15.22 1.98 6.52
C THR A 59 15.55 2.49 7.92
N ALA A 60 15.50 1.62 8.93
CA ALA A 60 15.86 1.96 10.30
C ALA A 60 17.35 2.33 10.48
N LYS A 61 18.28 1.69 9.75
CA LYS A 61 19.74 1.87 9.94
C LYS A 61 20.36 2.91 8.98
N LYS A 62 19.87 2.99 7.75
CA LYS A 62 20.50 3.76 6.65
C LYS A 62 19.57 4.86 6.10
N GLY A 63 18.33 4.94 6.58
CA GLY A 63 17.30 5.81 6.00
C GLY A 63 16.67 5.20 4.74
N ASP A 64 15.94 6.01 3.99
CA ASP A 64 15.15 5.52 2.86
C ASP A 64 15.99 5.03 1.67
N PHE A 65 15.45 4.06 0.94
CA PHE A 65 15.98 3.71 -0.38
C PHE A 65 15.86 4.90 -1.35
N PRO A 66 16.83 5.08 -2.27
CA PRO A 66 16.69 6.04 -3.36
C PRO A 66 15.39 5.76 -4.12
N TRP A 67 14.64 6.82 -4.44
CA TRP A 67 13.35 6.69 -5.09
C TRP A 67 13.08 7.81 -6.08
N ASP A 68 12.23 7.51 -7.06
CA ASP A 68 11.69 8.46 -8.02
C ASP A 68 10.16 8.27 -8.13
N GLY A 69 9.40 9.26 -7.69
CA GLY A 69 7.93 9.23 -7.71
C GLY A 69 7.34 9.33 -9.13
N SER A 70 8.13 9.73 -10.12
CA SER A 70 7.71 9.79 -11.53
C SER A 70 7.70 8.43 -12.24
N LEU A 71 8.13 7.36 -11.55
CA LEU A 71 8.17 6.01 -12.09
C LEU A 71 6.78 5.54 -12.58
N ARG A 72 6.73 5.17 -13.86
CA ARG A 72 5.57 4.63 -14.57
C ARG A 72 5.92 3.25 -15.14
N PRO A 73 4.94 2.37 -15.36
CA PRO A 73 5.20 1.07 -15.98
C PRO A 73 5.80 1.21 -17.39
N VAL A 74 6.80 0.37 -17.71
CA VAL A 74 7.42 0.35 -19.05
C VAL A 74 7.15 -0.95 -19.81
N LEU A 75 6.69 -2.02 -19.13
CA LEU A 75 6.22 -3.25 -19.78
C LEU A 75 5.27 -3.02 -20.97
N PRO A 76 4.24 -2.14 -20.88
CA PRO A 76 3.35 -1.90 -22.02
C PRO A 76 4.07 -1.25 -23.22
N LEU A 77 5.10 -0.44 -22.95
CA LEU A 77 5.89 0.22 -24.00
C LEU A 77 6.80 -0.74 -24.76
N ILE A 78 7.22 -1.85 -24.12
CA ILE A 78 8.01 -2.89 -24.81
C ILE A 78 7.19 -3.53 -25.94
N GLU A 79 5.90 -3.78 -25.73
CA GLU A 79 5.03 -4.33 -26.78
C GLU A 79 4.78 -3.32 -27.91
N ILE A 80 4.60 -2.05 -27.58
CA ILE A 80 4.48 -0.97 -28.57
C ILE A 80 5.78 -0.85 -29.39
N ALA A 81 6.93 -0.86 -28.73
CA ALA A 81 8.23 -0.83 -29.38
C ALA A 81 8.44 -2.05 -30.29
N ARG A 82 7.97 -3.23 -29.90
CA ARG A 82 8.07 -4.45 -30.72
C ARG A 82 7.27 -4.34 -32.03
N GLN A 83 6.13 -3.68 -31.99
CA GLN A 83 5.27 -3.50 -33.18
C GLN A 83 5.74 -2.36 -34.08
N SER A 84 6.16 -1.24 -33.50
CA SER A 84 6.49 -0.01 -34.22
C SER A 84 7.97 0.17 -34.54
N SER A 85 8.86 -0.56 -33.83
CA SER A 85 10.32 -0.34 -33.82
C SER A 85 10.73 1.11 -33.52
N PHE A 86 9.88 1.84 -32.79
CA PHE A 86 10.08 3.25 -32.49
C PHE A 86 9.41 3.62 -31.16
N LEU A 87 10.16 4.28 -30.30
CA LEU A 87 9.64 4.98 -29.12
C LEU A 87 10.00 6.45 -29.21
N THR A 88 9.09 7.29 -28.73
CA THR A 88 9.32 8.72 -28.54
C THR A 88 10.32 8.98 -27.42
N GLY A 89 10.88 10.19 -27.36
CA GLY A 89 11.79 10.57 -26.28
C GLY A 89 11.14 10.53 -24.89
N GLU A 90 9.87 10.93 -24.76
CA GLU A 90 9.10 10.79 -23.52
C GLU A 90 8.92 9.33 -23.07
N GLU A 91 8.74 8.40 -24.02
CA GLU A 91 8.64 6.98 -23.71
C GLU A 91 9.99 6.40 -23.28
N LEU A 92 11.07 6.73 -23.98
CA LEU A 92 12.44 6.33 -23.64
C LEU A 92 12.92 6.93 -22.31
N LEU A 93 12.45 8.13 -21.96
CA LEU A 93 12.68 8.76 -20.66
C LEU A 93 12.18 7.89 -19.50
N ARG A 94 11.08 7.16 -19.67
CA ARG A 94 10.59 6.22 -18.65
C ARG A 94 11.55 5.06 -18.43
N PHE A 95 12.17 4.53 -19.49
CA PHE A 95 13.21 3.51 -19.38
C PHE A 95 14.45 4.07 -18.69
N ARG A 96 14.88 5.30 -19.03
CA ARG A 96 16.00 5.98 -18.36
C ARG A 96 15.75 6.12 -16.85
N THR A 97 14.53 6.50 -16.47
CA THR A 97 14.09 6.66 -15.08
C THR A 97 14.12 5.32 -14.33
N LEU A 98 13.53 4.27 -14.92
CA LEU A 98 13.54 2.92 -14.34
C LEU A 98 14.97 2.39 -14.17
N ILE A 99 15.78 2.41 -15.23
CA ILE A 99 17.15 1.87 -15.22
C ILE A 99 18.01 2.66 -14.23
N GLY A 100 17.90 3.99 -14.23
CA GLY A 100 18.62 4.86 -13.30
C GLY A 100 18.27 4.56 -11.85
N LEU A 101 16.98 4.39 -11.54
CA LEU A 101 16.52 4.01 -10.20
C LEU A 101 17.01 2.60 -9.81
N ALA A 102 16.91 1.63 -10.72
CA ALA A 102 17.37 0.27 -10.49
C ALA A 102 18.88 0.23 -10.18
N MET A 103 19.71 1.02 -10.89
CA MET A 103 21.15 1.12 -10.62
C MET A 103 21.44 1.75 -9.26
N LYS A 104 20.72 2.81 -8.88
CA LYS A 104 20.84 3.41 -7.53
C LYS A 104 20.46 2.42 -6.43
N ILE A 105 19.38 1.65 -6.61
CA ILE A 105 18.96 0.61 -5.68
C ILE A 105 20.01 -0.49 -5.57
N ARG A 106 20.53 -0.98 -6.70
CA ARG A 106 21.59 -2.00 -6.72
C ARG A 106 22.83 -1.53 -5.97
N GLN A 107 23.22 -0.27 -6.14
CA GLN A 107 24.33 0.32 -5.38
C GLN A 107 24.02 0.37 -3.89
N ALA A 108 22.85 0.86 -3.48
CA ALA A 108 22.43 0.91 -2.09
C ALA A 108 22.42 -0.47 -1.40
N VAL A 109 21.96 -1.52 -2.12
CA VAL A 109 22.00 -2.91 -1.63
C VAL A 109 23.44 -3.41 -1.49
N ASN A 110 24.32 -3.10 -2.44
CA ASN A 110 25.74 -3.47 -2.35
C ASN A 110 26.46 -2.77 -1.18
N ASP A 111 26.17 -1.49 -0.94
CA ASP A 111 26.76 -0.72 0.16
C ASP A 111 26.26 -1.19 1.54
N ALA A 112 25.06 -1.77 1.59
CA ALA A 112 24.47 -2.38 2.78
C ALA A 112 24.86 -3.86 2.97
N LYS A 113 25.61 -4.45 2.03
CA LYS A 113 25.98 -5.85 2.08
C LYS A 113 26.86 -6.15 3.29
N GLY A 114 26.52 -7.19 4.05
CA GLY A 114 27.18 -7.54 5.32
C GLY A 114 26.65 -6.78 6.54
N ASP A 115 26.08 -5.59 6.34
CA ASP A 115 25.48 -4.76 7.40
C ASP A 115 24.04 -5.18 7.73
N ILE A 116 23.30 -5.64 6.72
CA ILE A 116 21.87 -5.98 6.81
C ILE A 116 21.66 -7.37 6.21
N PRO A 117 21.38 -8.41 7.02
CA PRO A 117 21.17 -9.76 6.53
C PRO A 117 19.99 -9.87 5.54
N GLY A 118 20.22 -10.52 4.40
CA GLY A 118 19.20 -10.80 3.38
C GLY A 118 18.85 -9.63 2.46
N ILE A 119 19.59 -8.52 2.55
CA ILE A 119 19.36 -7.33 1.71
C ILE A 119 19.60 -7.60 0.23
N GLU A 120 20.48 -8.55 -0.09
CA GLU A 120 20.84 -8.91 -1.47
C GLU A 120 19.62 -9.35 -2.29
N GLY A 121 18.63 -9.99 -1.64
CA GLY A 121 17.40 -10.42 -2.30
C GLY A 121 16.52 -9.27 -2.80
N LEU A 122 16.73 -8.03 -2.33
CA LEU A 122 15.99 -6.86 -2.84
C LEU A 122 16.46 -6.42 -4.23
N ALA A 123 17.74 -6.66 -4.56
CA ALA A 123 18.30 -6.35 -5.88
C ALA A 123 18.37 -7.60 -6.78
N GLU A 124 17.76 -8.71 -6.38
CA GLU A 124 17.69 -9.92 -7.21
C GLU A 124 16.91 -9.60 -8.50
N GLY A 125 17.50 -9.92 -9.65
CA GLY A 125 16.96 -9.56 -10.97
C GLY A 125 17.46 -8.23 -11.53
N ILE A 126 18.02 -7.33 -10.70
CA ILE A 126 18.61 -6.07 -11.18
C ILE A 126 20.04 -6.32 -11.71
N ARG A 127 20.16 -6.46 -13.02
CA ARG A 127 21.45 -6.60 -13.73
C ARG A 127 22.12 -5.25 -13.92
N ASP A 128 23.43 -5.26 -14.18
CA ASP A 128 24.13 -4.07 -14.62
C ASP A 128 23.58 -3.58 -15.96
N MET A 129 23.14 -2.33 -16.00
CA MET A 129 22.64 -1.65 -17.20
C MET A 129 23.26 -0.26 -17.33
N SER A 130 24.51 -0.10 -16.87
CA SER A 130 25.22 1.19 -16.88
C SER A 130 25.46 1.70 -18.30
N GLU A 131 25.71 0.81 -19.26
CA GLU A 131 25.88 1.16 -20.68
C GLU A 131 24.58 1.69 -21.29
N GLU A 132 23.46 1.01 -21.05
CA GLU A 132 22.13 1.40 -21.53
C GLU A 132 21.70 2.71 -20.88
N LEU A 133 21.95 2.87 -19.58
CA LEU A 133 21.69 4.12 -18.87
C LEU A 133 22.48 5.28 -19.48
N SER A 134 23.78 5.09 -19.72
CA SER A 134 24.64 6.10 -20.34
C SER A 134 24.16 6.48 -21.74
N ALA A 135 23.72 5.50 -22.53
CA ALA A 135 23.21 5.77 -23.87
C ALA A 135 21.88 6.55 -23.84
N LEU A 136 21.05 6.37 -22.82
CA LEU A 136 19.81 7.13 -22.63
C LEU A 136 20.03 8.54 -22.07
N GLN A 137 21.22 8.90 -21.59
CA GLN A 137 21.51 10.24 -21.06
C GLN A 137 21.47 11.35 -22.12
N VAL A 138 21.41 10.99 -23.40
CA VAL A 138 21.19 11.94 -24.50
C VAL A 138 19.79 12.55 -24.53
N ILE A 139 18.85 11.98 -23.77
CA ILE A 139 17.47 12.46 -23.61
C ILE A 139 17.43 13.35 -22.36
N ALA A 140 16.81 14.52 -22.48
CA ALA A 140 16.57 15.47 -21.40
C ALA A 140 15.35 15.08 -20.55
N ASP A 141 15.09 15.85 -19.49
CA ASP A 141 14.02 15.54 -18.52
C ASP A 141 12.61 15.86 -19.07
N ASP A 142 12.52 16.60 -20.17
CA ASP A 142 11.28 16.87 -20.93
C ASP A 142 11.06 15.86 -22.08
N GLY A 143 12.00 14.92 -22.28
CA GLY A 143 11.95 13.94 -23.37
C GLY A 143 12.55 14.43 -24.69
N GLU A 144 13.05 15.66 -24.78
CA GLU A 144 13.77 16.12 -25.97
C GLU A 144 15.20 15.58 -26.00
N LEU A 145 15.79 15.48 -27.19
CA LEU A 145 17.21 15.12 -27.34
C LEU A 145 18.09 16.35 -27.12
N TYR A 146 19.17 16.18 -26.34
CA TYR A 146 20.22 17.20 -26.24
C TYR A 146 20.89 17.42 -27.61
N ASP A 147 21.38 18.63 -27.85
CA ASP A 147 22.11 18.97 -29.10
C ASP A 147 23.26 17.99 -29.38
N GLN A 148 23.94 17.53 -28.33
CA GLN A 148 25.09 16.62 -28.40
C GLN A 148 24.71 15.14 -28.49
N ALA A 149 23.42 14.81 -28.67
CA ALA A 149 22.97 13.41 -28.80
C ALA A 149 23.63 12.70 -29.99
N SER A 150 23.94 13.44 -31.07
CA SER A 150 24.86 12.97 -32.11
C SER A 150 25.64 14.15 -32.70
N PRO A 151 26.87 13.92 -33.22
CA PRO A 151 27.63 14.95 -33.92
C PRO A 151 26.87 15.55 -35.11
N LYS A 152 26.05 14.73 -35.78
CA LYS A 152 25.23 15.17 -36.92
C LYS A 152 24.07 16.03 -36.45
N LEU A 153 23.37 15.66 -35.36
CA LEU A 153 22.29 16.47 -34.79
C LEU A 153 22.82 17.84 -34.33
N SER A 154 23.94 17.87 -33.61
CA SER A 154 24.58 19.12 -33.17
C SER A 154 24.92 20.03 -34.36
N LYS A 155 25.42 19.45 -35.46
CA LYS A 155 25.74 20.20 -36.68
C LYS A 155 24.49 20.76 -37.34
N VAL A 156 23.45 19.94 -37.53
CA VAL A 156 22.18 20.35 -38.17
C VAL A 156 21.50 21.45 -37.35
N ARG A 157 21.40 21.30 -36.03
CA ARG A 157 20.83 22.33 -35.13
C ARG A 157 21.67 23.61 -35.12
N GLY A 158 22.99 23.50 -35.22
CA GLY A 158 23.89 24.65 -35.38
C GLY A 158 23.62 25.41 -36.68
N GLU A 159 23.62 24.70 -37.81
CA GLU A 159 23.31 25.27 -39.14
C GLU A 159 21.91 25.88 -39.20
N LEU A 160 20.91 25.26 -38.55
CA LEU A 160 19.55 25.77 -38.48
C LEU A 160 19.48 27.09 -37.71
N ARG A 161 20.09 27.14 -36.52
CA ARG A 161 20.17 28.38 -35.73
C ARG A 161 20.86 29.50 -36.49
N GLU A 162 21.97 29.20 -37.16
CA GLU A 162 22.70 30.17 -37.97
C GLU A 162 21.87 30.66 -39.17
N THR A 163 21.23 29.74 -39.89
CA THR A 163 20.37 30.06 -41.05
C THR A 163 19.20 30.95 -40.64
N LEU A 164 18.52 30.62 -39.53
CA LEU A 164 17.42 31.42 -39.00
C LEU A 164 17.88 32.79 -38.51
N SER A 165 19.07 32.88 -37.89
CA SER A 165 19.65 34.15 -37.45
C SER A 165 19.97 35.08 -38.64
N ARG A 166 20.56 34.53 -39.71
CA ARG A 166 20.83 35.25 -40.97
C ARG A 166 19.53 35.69 -41.65
N ALA A 167 18.54 34.80 -41.74
CA ALA A 167 17.22 35.10 -42.30
C ALA A 167 16.51 36.23 -41.53
N ARG A 168 16.54 36.17 -40.20
CA ARG A 168 15.92 37.17 -39.33
C ARG A 168 16.60 38.53 -39.45
N SER A 169 17.94 38.55 -39.48
CA SER A 169 18.72 39.78 -39.69
C SER A 169 18.38 40.40 -41.05
N ARG A 170 18.27 39.57 -42.10
CA ARG A 170 17.89 40.06 -43.42
C ARG A 170 16.46 40.59 -43.48
N CYS A 171 15.49 39.95 -42.82
CA CYS A 171 14.14 40.47 -42.67
C CYS A 171 14.13 41.84 -41.97
N MET A 172 14.94 42.01 -40.92
CA MET A 172 15.07 43.29 -40.21
C MET A 172 15.68 44.37 -41.10
N ASP A 173 16.73 44.05 -41.86
CA ASP A 173 17.33 44.98 -42.81
C ASP A 173 16.33 45.44 -43.86
N ILE A 174 15.58 44.51 -44.47
CA ILE A 174 14.53 44.82 -45.45
C ILE A 174 13.43 45.69 -44.82
N GLY A 175 13.01 45.38 -43.59
CA GLY A 175 12.03 46.17 -42.85
C GLY A 175 12.54 47.58 -42.44
N GLY A 176 13.85 47.75 -42.33
CA GLY A 176 14.52 49.01 -42.03
C GLY A 176 14.82 49.88 -43.25
N GLN A 177 14.83 49.31 -44.46
CA GLN A 177 15.10 50.05 -45.69
C GLN A 177 13.99 51.06 -46.01
N HIS A 178 14.38 52.28 -46.37
CA HIS A 178 13.46 53.36 -46.75
C HIS A 178 12.52 52.99 -47.91
N LEU A 179 12.94 52.05 -48.77
CA LEU A 179 12.21 51.63 -49.97
C LEU A 179 11.02 50.70 -49.66
N PHE A 180 11.10 49.91 -48.59
CA PHE A 180 10.10 48.88 -48.25
C PHE A 180 9.28 49.24 -47.01
N GLY A 181 9.78 50.13 -46.14
CA GLY A 181 9.08 50.60 -44.94
C GLY A 181 7.65 51.12 -45.16
N PRO A 182 7.32 51.83 -46.26
CA PRO A 182 5.96 52.31 -46.52
C PRO A 182 4.93 51.20 -46.79
N TYR A 183 5.35 50.06 -47.36
CA TYR A 183 4.47 48.93 -47.70
C TYR A 183 4.14 48.04 -46.49
N LEU A 184 4.92 48.16 -45.41
CA LEU A 184 4.78 47.35 -44.22
C LEU A 184 3.70 47.92 -43.29
N GLN A 185 2.93 47.01 -42.69
CA GLN A 185 2.00 47.34 -41.63
C GLN A 185 2.73 47.51 -40.30
N ASP A 186 3.71 46.65 -40.03
CA ASP A 186 4.66 46.76 -38.92
C ASP A 186 6.07 46.31 -39.36
N ARG A 187 7.09 46.64 -38.56
CA ARG A 187 8.49 46.25 -38.83
C ARG A 187 8.91 45.00 -38.07
N VAL A 188 7.95 44.24 -37.54
CA VAL A 188 8.23 43.05 -36.74
C VAL A 188 8.42 41.87 -37.69
N VAL A 189 9.43 41.03 -37.40
CA VAL A 189 9.60 39.77 -38.12
C VAL A 189 8.66 38.73 -37.52
N HIS A 190 7.73 38.26 -38.33
CA HIS A 190 6.72 37.28 -37.94
C HIS A 190 7.13 35.87 -38.38
N LEU A 191 6.76 34.86 -37.60
CA LEU A 191 6.88 33.45 -37.98
C LEU A 191 5.49 32.93 -38.40
N ARG A 192 5.35 32.50 -39.66
CA ARG A 192 4.09 31.99 -40.23
C ARG A 192 4.33 30.69 -40.96
N LYS A 193 3.60 29.64 -40.57
CA LYS A 193 3.76 28.27 -41.12
C LYS A 193 5.24 27.82 -41.13
N GLY A 194 5.98 28.16 -40.08
CA GLY A 194 7.41 27.83 -39.94
C GLY A 194 8.37 28.72 -40.75
N ARG A 195 7.88 29.70 -41.52
CA ARG A 195 8.69 30.58 -42.38
C ARG A 195 8.72 32.01 -41.83
N LEU A 196 9.88 32.67 -41.91
CA LEU A 196 10.02 34.06 -41.49
C LEU A 196 9.43 34.99 -42.56
N ALA A 197 8.62 35.94 -42.12
CA ALA A 197 7.84 36.82 -42.98
C ALA A 197 7.67 38.22 -42.37
N LEU A 198 7.29 39.16 -43.23
CA LEU A 198 6.92 40.53 -42.86
C LEU A 198 5.42 40.74 -43.09
N LEU A 199 4.80 41.60 -42.29
CA LEU A 199 3.39 41.94 -42.45
C LEU A 199 3.26 43.14 -43.39
N VAL A 200 2.76 42.89 -44.60
CA VAL A 200 2.57 43.88 -45.66
C VAL A 200 1.11 44.34 -45.67
N ARG A 201 0.84 45.61 -45.96
CA ARG A 201 -0.53 46.12 -46.10
C ARG A 201 -1.23 45.44 -47.27
N SER A 202 -2.51 45.12 -47.13
CA SER A 202 -3.26 44.38 -48.16
C SER A 202 -3.27 45.09 -49.52
N GLU A 203 -3.26 46.42 -49.53
CA GLU A 203 -3.19 47.26 -50.74
C GLU A 203 -1.82 47.27 -51.43
N ASP A 204 -0.74 47.03 -50.69
CA ASP A 204 0.63 47.05 -51.19
C ASP A 204 1.20 45.64 -51.46
N ALA A 205 0.44 44.58 -51.15
CA ALA A 205 0.85 43.20 -51.32
C ALA A 205 1.23 42.84 -52.78
N GLY A 206 0.62 43.49 -53.78
CA GLY A 206 0.98 43.28 -55.19
C GLY A 206 2.28 43.97 -55.63
N ARG A 207 2.79 44.92 -54.83
CA ARG A 207 4.02 45.68 -55.11
C ARG A 207 5.23 45.19 -54.31
N PHE A 208 4.99 44.44 -53.24
CA PHE A 208 6.03 43.87 -52.41
C PHE A 208 6.63 42.62 -53.09
N ASP A 209 7.95 42.62 -53.31
CA ASP A 209 8.66 41.50 -53.96
C ASP A 209 8.83 40.32 -52.98
N GLY A 210 7.80 39.49 -52.88
CA GLY A 210 7.76 38.37 -51.96
C GLY A 210 6.64 37.36 -52.23
N ILE A 211 6.65 36.26 -51.47
CA ILE A 211 5.70 35.16 -51.58
C ILE A 211 4.65 35.29 -50.47
N VAL A 212 3.37 35.25 -50.83
CA VAL A 212 2.27 35.29 -49.85
C VAL A 212 2.21 33.97 -49.08
N LEU A 213 2.24 34.04 -47.75
CA LEU A 213 2.13 32.86 -46.87
C LEU A 213 0.75 32.71 -46.25
N ASP A 214 0.18 33.82 -45.77
CA ASP A 214 -1.09 33.85 -45.03
C ASP A 214 -1.69 35.26 -44.98
N ARG A 215 -2.97 35.38 -44.61
CA ARG A 215 -3.65 36.68 -44.40
C ARG A 215 -3.82 36.96 -42.90
N SER A 216 -3.76 38.23 -42.51
CA SER A 216 -4.03 38.61 -41.12
C SER A 216 -5.52 38.43 -40.77
N GLY A 217 -5.82 38.07 -39.51
CA GLY A 217 -7.19 37.88 -39.04
C GLY A 217 -8.07 39.14 -39.11
N SER A 218 -7.46 40.33 -39.19
CA SER A 218 -8.18 41.61 -39.38
C SER A 218 -8.46 41.95 -40.85
N GLY A 219 -7.88 41.19 -41.80
CA GLY A 219 -7.95 41.45 -43.24
C GLY A 219 -7.11 42.65 -43.73
N LYS A 220 -6.51 43.43 -42.83
CA LYS A 220 -5.79 44.68 -43.14
C LYS A 220 -4.34 44.49 -43.63
N GLY A 221 -3.79 43.29 -43.47
CA GLY A 221 -2.46 42.94 -43.98
C GLY A 221 -2.29 41.47 -44.36
N VAL A 222 -1.23 41.19 -45.10
CA VAL A 222 -0.84 39.90 -45.66
C VAL A 222 0.57 39.58 -45.19
N TYR A 223 0.78 38.38 -44.63
CA TYR A 223 2.12 37.91 -44.28
C TYR A 223 2.83 37.44 -45.54
N MET A 224 3.93 38.13 -45.87
CA MET A 224 4.71 37.85 -47.07
C MET A 224 6.17 37.55 -46.71
N GLU A 225 6.69 36.50 -47.32
CA GLU A 225 8.09 36.14 -47.28
C GLU A 225 8.85 36.96 -48.32
N PRO A 226 9.82 37.81 -47.92
CA PRO A 226 10.61 38.58 -48.88
C PRO A 226 11.42 37.66 -49.80
N LYS A 227 11.52 38.00 -51.09
CA LYS A 227 12.26 37.18 -52.08
C LYS A 227 13.69 36.85 -51.68
N GLU A 228 14.38 37.79 -51.04
CA GLU A 228 15.75 37.62 -50.55
C GLU A 228 15.87 36.63 -49.38
N VAL A 229 14.76 36.38 -48.67
CA VAL A 229 14.69 35.49 -47.51
C VAL A 229 14.27 34.07 -47.92
N VAL A 230 13.71 33.90 -49.12
CA VAL A 230 13.23 32.62 -49.66
C VAL A 230 14.28 31.51 -49.58
N ALA A 231 15.52 31.82 -49.97
CA ALA A 231 16.61 30.84 -49.92
C ALA A 231 16.90 30.37 -48.49
N PHE A 232 16.90 31.27 -47.51
CA PHE A 232 17.15 30.92 -46.12
C PHE A 232 16.00 30.11 -45.51
N ASN A 233 14.75 30.50 -45.75
CA ASN A 233 13.58 29.74 -45.27
C ASN A 233 13.52 28.34 -45.89
N ASN A 234 13.82 28.20 -47.18
CA ASN A 234 13.91 26.88 -47.82
C ASN A 234 15.04 26.03 -47.22
N ARG A 235 16.22 26.61 -46.98
CA ARG A 235 17.32 25.91 -46.31
C ARG A 235 16.95 25.51 -44.87
N ALA A 236 16.30 26.38 -44.11
CA ALA A 236 15.82 26.09 -42.77
C ALA A 236 14.81 24.94 -42.76
N GLU A 237 13.92 24.87 -43.77
CA GLU A 237 12.96 23.77 -43.88
C GLU A 237 13.64 22.43 -44.18
N ILE A 238 14.64 22.42 -45.07
CA ILE A 238 15.47 21.22 -45.31
C ILE A 238 16.17 20.79 -44.01
N LEU A 239 16.80 21.72 -43.30
CA LEU A 239 17.51 21.45 -42.05
C LEU A 239 16.59 20.92 -40.94
N ARG A 240 15.33 21.39 -40.86
CA ARG A 240 14.32 20.82 -39.95
C ARG A 240 13.92 19.39 -40.34
N GLY A 241 13.87 19.09 -41.64
CA GLY A 241 13.68 17.73 -42.14
C GLY A 241 14.85 16.82 -41.73
N ASP A 242 16.08 17.28 -41.96
CA ASP A 242 17.31 16.58 -41.58
C ASP A 242 17.40 16.37 -40.05
N GLU A 243 16.99 17.36 -39.26
CA GLU A 243 16.90 17.29 -37.79
C GLU A 243 15.94 16.17 -37.37
N LYS A 244 14.69 16.19 -37.85
CA LYS A 244 13.69 15.16 -37.53
C LYS A 244 14.13 13.76 -37.97
N GLU A 245 14.78 13.64 -39.12
CA GLU A 245 15.30 12.35 -39.59
C GLU A 245 16.42 11.84 -38.68
N GLU A 246 17.33 12.72 -38.25
CA GLU A 246 18.40 12.37 -37.33
C GLU A 246 17.88 12.01 -35.94
N GLU A 247 16.95 12.79 -35.39
CA GLU A 247 16.27 12.47 -34.12
C GLU A 247 15.60 11.10 -34.20
N ARG A 248 14.85 10.83 -35.28
CA ARG A 248 14.21 9.52 -35.49
C ARG A 248 15.24 8.39 -35.52
N LYS A 249 16.39 8.58 -36.17
CA LYS A 249 17.48 7.58 -36.21
C LYS A 249 18.02 7.30 -34.81
N ILE A 250 18.29 8.34 -34.03
CA ILE A 250 18.78 8.22 -32.65
C ILE A 250 17.75 7.46 -31.80
N LEU A 251 16.49 7.90 -31.80
CA LEU A 251 15.42 7.28 -31.01
C LEU A 251 15.17 5.82 -31.42
N SER A 252 15.16 5.50 -32.73
CA SER A 252 15.07 4.11 -33.20
C SER A 252 16.26 3.25 -32.76
N GLY A 253 17.48 3.80 -32.76
CA GLY A 253 18.66 3.11 -32.24
C GLY A 253 18.54 2.79 -30.75
N LEU A 254 18.10 3.77 -29.95
CA LEU A 254 17.82 3.58 -28.53
C LEU A 254 16.70 2.56 -28.30
N THR A 255 15.64 2.62 -29.10
CA THR A 255 14.53 1.65 -29.04
C THR A 255 15.01 0.23 -29.30
N ALA A 256 15.85 0.02 -30.31
CA ALA A 256 16.40 -1.30 -30.64
C ALA A 256 17.28 -1.85 -29.50
N MET A 257 18.07 -1.00 -28.86
CA MET A 257 18.86 -1.35 -27.68
C MET A 257 17.98 -1.84 -26.53
N ILE A 258 16.92 -1.09 -26.20
CA ILE A 258 15.94 -1.46 -25.16
C ILE A 258 15.30 -2.82 -25.47
N LEU A 259 14.86 -3.04 -26.72
CA LEU A 259 14.26 -4.31 -27.13
C LEU A 259 15.24 -5.49 -27.00
N SER A 260 16.53 -5.27 -27.28
CA SER A 260 17.56 -6.30 -27.11
C SER A 260 17.78 -6.71 -25.66
N LYS A 261 17.46 -5.82 -24.70
CA LYS A 261 17.61 -6.02 -23.25
C LYS A 261 16.29 -6.23 -22.52
N LYS A 262 15.19 -6.51 -23.26
CA LYS A 262 13.83 -6.59 -22.71
C LYS A 262 13.73 -7.40 -21.40
N ASN A 263 14.31 -8.61 -21.35
CA ASN A 263 14.17 -9.48 -20.17
C ASN A 263 14.82 -8.84 -18.93
N SER A 264 16.00 -8.23 -19.09
CA SER A 264 16.68 -7.53 -18.00
C SER A 264 15.88 -6.33 -17.49
N ILE A 265 15.19 -5.62 -18.40
CA ILE A 265 14.34 -4.48 -18.05
C ILE A 265 13.08 -4.96 -17.33
N MET A 266 12.45 -6.04 -17.79
CA MET A 266 11.30 -6.66 -17.12
C MET A 266 11.67 -7.11 -15.70
N ASP A 267 12.81 -7.78 -15.54
CA ASP A 267 13.33 -8.22 -14.23
C ASP A 267 13.57 -7.00 -13.32
N ALA A 268 14.18 -5.93 -13.84
CA ALA A 268 14.42 -4.70 -13.10
C ALA A 268 13.12 -3.98 -12.70
N GLU A 269 12.13 -3.88 -13.60
CA GLU A 269 10.82 -3.30 -13.29
C GLU A 269 10.12 -4.06 -12.17
N ASN A 270 10.10 -5.40 -12.24
CA ASN A 270 9.51 -6.25 -11.21
C ASN A 270 10.22 -6.06 -9.85
N ALA A 271 11.55 -6.00 -9.83
CA ALA A 271 12.33 -5.81 -8.61
C ALA A 271 12.08 -4.42 -7.98
N VAL A 272 12.13 -3.36 -8.79
CA VAL A 272 11.87 -1.98 -8.34
C VAL A 272 10.42 -1.83 -7.86
N ALA A 273 9.46 -2.37 -8.60
CA ALA A 273 8.05 -2.36 -8.21
C ALA A 273 7.82 -3.09 -6.88
N PHE A 274 8.47 -4.24 -6.69
CA PHE A 274 8.37 -4.99 -5.44
C PHE A 274 8.97 -4.21 -4.26
N ILE A 275 10.07 -3.48 -4.44
CA ILE A 275 10.60 -2.58 -3.39
C ILE A 275 9.57 -1.50 -3.01
N ASP A 276 8.80 -0.97 -3.96
CA ASP A 276 7.71 -0.04 -3.63
C ASP A 276 6.57 -0.72 -2.86
N VAL A 277 6.25 -1.97 -3.19
CA VAL A 277 5.31 -2.80 -2.42
C VAL A 277 5.81 -2.97 -0.99
N LEU A 278 7.10 -3.22 -0.78
CA LEU A 278 7.70 -3.32 0.55
C LEU A 278 7.64 -2.00 1.32
N HIS A 279 7.85 -0.86 0.65
CA HIS A 279 7.64 0.46 1.25
C HIS A 279 6.20 0.64 1.72
N GLY A 280 5.23 0.32 0.86
CA GLY A 280 3.82 0.37 1.22
C GLY A 280 3.48 -0.54 2.40
N CYS A 281 4.04 -1.75 2.44
CA CYS A 281 3.89 -2.68 3.56
C CYS A 281 4.51 -2.16 4.86
N SER A 282 5.69 -1.54 4.79
CA SER A 282 6.33 -0.90 5.96
C SER A 282 5.42 0.19 6.53
N THR A 283 4.88 1.05 5.67
CA THR A 283 3.96 2.12 6.08
C THR A 283 2.68 1.56 6.72
N ILE A 284 2.15 0.44 6.21
CA ILE A 284 0.99 -0.23 6.80
C ILE A 284 1.32 -0.80 8.19
N LEU A 285 2.53 -1.33 8.39
CA LEU A 285 2.95 -1.88 9.69
C LEU A 285 3.18 -0.80 10.76
N ASP A 286 3.42 0.44 10.35
CA ASP A 286 3.47 1.58 11.27
C ASP A 286 2.06 1.99 11.76
N GLU A 287 0.99 1.56 11.09
CA GLU A 287 -0.39 1.76 11.54
C GLU A 287 -0.76 0.79 12.68
N SER A 288 -1.45 1.28 13.71
CA SER A 288 -1.88 0.46 14.83
C SER A 288 -2.83 -0.67 14.39
N GLY A 289 -2.59 -1.90 14.84
CA GLY A 289 -3.47 -3.05 14.59
C GLY A 289 -3.12 -3.85 13.33
N TRP A 290 -2.00 -3.56 12.67
CA TRP A 290 -1.44 -4.38 11.61
C TRP A 290 -0.24 -5.18 12.10
N SER A 291 -0.06 -6.40 11.60
CA SER A 291 1.11 -7.21 11.90
C SER A 291 1.47 -8.13 10.74
N LEU A 292 2.68 -8.68 10.77
CA LEU A 292 3.07 -9.78 9.89
C LEU A 292 2.77 -11.11 10.58
N PRO A 293 1.82 -11.92 10.06
CA PRO A 293 1.49 -13.19 10.66
C PRO A 293 2.61 -14.21 10.41
N GLU A 294 2.79 -15.14 11.34
CA GLU A 294 3.70 -16.27 11.17
C GLU A 294 3.17 -17.21 10.09
N ILE A 295 3.92 -17.42 9.02
CA ILE A 295 3.55 -18.36 7.96
C ILE A 295 4.05 -19.76 8.32
N ARG A 296 3.15 -20.75 8.33
CA ARG A 296 3.48 -22.16 8.60
C ARG A 296 3.24 -23.05 7.39
N GLU A 297 4.03 -24.12 7.25
CA GLU A 297 3.82 -25.12 6.19
C GLU A 297 2.60 -26.02 6.45
N LYS A 298 2.19 -26.18 7.72
CA LYS A 298 1.00 -26.96 8.08
C LYS A 298 -0.26 -26.14 7.81
N PRO A 299 -1.34 -26.77 7.31
CA PRO A 299 -2.61 -26.08 7.07
C PRO A 299 -3.33 -25.73 8.37
N GLY A 300 -3.95 -24.55 8.38
CA GLY A 300 -4.71 -24.02 9.51
C GLY A 300 -4.41 -22.54 9.70
N PHE A 301 -5.07 -21.88 10.64
CA PHE A 301 -4.81 -20.49 10.96
C PHE A 301 -5.26 -20.17 12.38
N TYR A 302 -4.66 -19.12 12.93
CA TYR A 302 -5.04 -18.50 14.18
C TYR A 302 -4.85 -17.00 14.01
N PHE A 303 -5.92 -16.22 13.92
CA PHE A 303 -5.84 -14.76 13.85
C PHE A 303 -6.39 -14.17 15.14
N ARG A 304 -5.60 -13.30 15.76
CA ARG A 304 -5.96 -12.61 17.01
C ARG A 304 -6.37 -11.17 16.70
N GLU A 305 -7.48 -10.74 17.29
CA GLU A 305 -8.01 -9.36 17.12
C GLU A 305 -8.09 -8.91 15.65
N LEU A 306 -8.43 -9.84 14.74
CA LEU A 306 -8.53 -9.61 13.31
C LEU A 306 -9.67 -8.64 12.98
N LYS A 307 -9.40 -7.67 12.12
CA LYS A 307 -10.39 -6.69 11.63
C LYS A 307 -10.59 -6.83 10.12
N ASN A 308 -11.77 -6.43 9.64
CA ASN A 308 -12.00 -6.29 8.21
C ASN A 308 -11.44 -4.94 7.73
N PRO A 309 -10.46 -4.91 6.80
CA PRO A 309 -9.82 -3.66 6.36
C PRO A 309 -10.73 -2.76 5.52
N LEU A 310 -11.93 -3.20 5.12
CA LEU A 310 -12.92 -2.36 4.43
C LEU A 310 -13.88 -1.66 5.40
N ILE A 311 -14.01 -2.16 6.63
CA ILE A 311 -14.89 -1.59 7.65
C ILE A 311 -14.07 -0.63 8.51
N THR A 312 -14.28 0.68 8.35
CA THR A 312 -13.61 1.72 9.16
C THR A 312 -14.57 2.85 9.46
N PRO A 313 -14.54 3.46 10.67
CA PRO A 313 -13.59 3.23 11.76
C PRO A 313 -13.98 2.14 12.79
N ASP A 314 -15.26 1.75 12.87
CA ASP A 314 -15.82 0.99 14.01
C ASP A 314 -15.82 -0.53 13.85
N CYS A 315 -14.79 -1.12 13.23
CA CYS A 315 -14.71 -2.57 13.07
C CYS A 315 -14.40 -3.27 14.41
N VAL A 316 -15.33 -4.10 14.88
CA VAL A 316 -15.15 -4.97 16.05
C VAL A 316 -14.16 -6.09 15.72
N PRO A 317 -13.05 -6.23 16.46
CA PRO A 317 -12.04 -7.26 16.19
C PRO A 317 -12.53 -8.66 16.60
N ILE A 318 -12.15 -9.68 15.83
CA ILE A 318 -12.48 -11.09 16.09
C ILE A 318 -11.21 -11.92 16.33
N THR A 319 -11.29 -12.90 17.23
CA THR A 319 -10.23 -13.93 17.37
C THR A 319 -10.79 -15.24 16.85
N ILE A 320 -10.15 -15.80 15.82
CA ILE A 320 -10.67 -16.95 15.07
C ILE A 320 -9.55 -17.90 14.69
N HIS A 321 -9.84 -19.20 14.75
CA HIS A 321 -8.87 -20.23 14.42
C HIS A 321 -9.55 -21.47 13.85
N CYS A 322 -8.81 -22.21 13.02
CA CYS A 322 -9.24 -23.47 12.43
C CYS A 322 -8.02 -24.25 11.92
N GLY A 323 -8.07 -25.58 11.98
CA GLY A 323 -7.06 -26.47 11.37
C GLY A 323 -6.17 -27.22 12.36
N ASP A 324 -6.25 -26.91 13.65
CA ASP A 324 -5.58 -27.64 14.74
C ASP A 324 -6.48 -28.77 15.28
N ARG A 325 -7.18 -28.55 16.40
CA ARG A 325 -8.08 -29.55 17.04
C ARG A 325 -9.30 -29.92 16.18
N PHE A 326 -9.77 -28.97 15.40
CA PHE A 326 -10.90 -29.10 14.48
C PHE A 326 -10.53 -28.50 13.12
N ARG A 327 -11.18 -28.97 12.06
CA ARG A 327 -10.97 -28.46 10.69
C ARG A 327 -12.23 -27.86 10.08
N GLN A 328 -13.35 -27.95 10.79
CA GLN A 328 -14.60 -27.33 10.39
C GLN A 328 -15.07 -26.41 11.51
N LEU A 329 -15.39 -25.18 11.15
CA LEU A 329 -15.98 -24.19 12.04
C LEU A 329 -17.34 -23.79 11.51
N VAL A 330 -18.39 -24.04 12.28
CA VAL A 330 -19.77 -23.69 11.92
C VAL A 330 -20.20 -22.47 12.73
N ILE A 331 -20.36 -21.34 12.05
CA ILE A 331 -20.72 -20.05 12.63
C ILE A 331 -22.23 -19.86 12.53
N THR A 332 -22.84 -19.54 13.67
CA THR A 332 -24.29 -19.46 13.84
C THR A 332 -24.70 -18.11 14.40
N GLY A 333 -25.98 -17.75 14.26
CA GLY A 333 -26.52 -16.47 14.74
C GLY A 333 -27.42 -15.80 13.70
N PRO A 334 -28.02 -14.64 14.00
CA PRO A 334 -28.86 -13.90 13.06
C PRO A 334 -28.06 -13.40 11.84
N ASN A 335 -28.72 -13.18 10.70
CA ASN A 335 -28.05 -12.71 9.46
C ASN A 335 -27.43 -11.32 9.63
N THR A 336 -28.08 -10.45 10.39
CA THR A 336 -27.57 -9.14 10.80
C THR A 336 -26.36 -9.19 11.75
N GLY A 337 -25.95 -10.38 12.20
CA GLY A 337 -24.84 -10.58 13.14
C GLY A 337 -23.44 -10.49 12.52
N GLY A 338 -23.29 -10.37 11.20
CA GLY A 338 -21.98 -10.23 10.55
C GLY A 338 -21.27 -11.55 10.18
N LYS A 339 -22.01 -12.66 10.07
CA LYS A 339 -21.46 -14.00 9.73
C LYS A 339 -20.71 -14.00 8.38
N THR A 340 -21.33 -13.44 7.34
CA THR A 340 -20.73 -13.29 6.01
C THR A 340 -19.43 -12.46 6.06
N VAL A 341 -19.42 -11.39 6.85
CA VAL A 341 -18.24 -10.52 7.01
C VAL A 341 -17.08 -11.31 7.60
N ILE A 342 -17.31 -12.23 8.54
CA ILE A 342 -16.24 -13.09 9.08
C ILE A 342 -15.60 -13.94 7.98
N LEU A 343 -16.40 -14.59 7.14
CA LEU A 343 -15.88 -15.40 6.03
C LEU A 343 -14.98 -14.57 5.12
N LYS A 344 -15.47 -13.38 4.69
CA LYS A 344 -14.69 -12.44 3.87
C LYS A 344 -13.38 -12.03 4.57
N THR A 345 -13.46 -11.70 5.86
CA THR A 345 -12.32 -11.24 6.66
C THR A 345 -11.23 -12.30 6.77
N VAL A 346 -11.60 -13.56 7.03
CA VAL A 346 -10.64 -14.68 7.06
C VAL A 346 -10.02 -14.92 5.69
N ALA A 347 -10.83 -14.87 4.62
CA ALA A 347 -10.34 -15.04 3.25
C ALA A 347 -9.27 -14.01 2.90
N ILE A 348 -9.55 -12.73 3.20
CA ILE A 348 -8.63 -11.61 3.01
C ILE A 348 -7.36 -11.83 3.82
N ALA A 349 -7.48 -12.18 5.10
CA ALA A 349 -6.32 -12.41 5.96
C ALA A 349 -5.41 -13.53 5.44
N ILE A 350 -5.98 -14.67 5.02
CA ILE A 350 -5.22 -15.77 4.41
C ILE A 350 -4.56 -15.33 3.10
N PHE A 351 -5.29 -14.63 2.24
CA PHE A 351 -4.76 -14.14 0.97
C PHE A 351 -3.56 -13.21 1.19
N LEU A 352 -3.71 -12.20 2.04
CA LEU A 352 -2.65 -11.24 2.36
C LEU A 352 -1.44 -11.95 2.97
N SER A 353 -1.68 -12.82 3.97
CA SER A 353 -0.62 -13.58 4.64
C SER A 353 0.20 -14.41 3.65
N LEU A 354 -0.48 -15.21 2.80
CA LEU A 354 0.18 -16.08 1.81
C LEU A 354 0.70 -15.30 0.60
N SER A 355 0.36 -14.02 0.45
CA SER A 355 1.03 -13.10 -0.47
C SER A 355 2.31 -12.48 0.11
N GLY A 356 2.58 -12.70 1.40
CA GLY A 356 3.69 -12.11 2.14
C GLY A 356 3.42 -10.70 2.67
N LEU A 357 2.15 -10.29 2.73
CA LEU A 357 1.71 -8.95 3.10
C LEU A 357 1.29 -8.87 4.58
N PRO A 358 1.30 -7.66 5.19
CA PRO A 358 0.70 -7.42 6.50
C PRO A 358 -0.80 -7.73 6.53
N VAL A 359 -1.30 -8.09 7.71
CA VAL A 359 -2.74 -8.29 7.97
C VAL A 359 -3.20 -7.40 9.13
N PRO A 360 -4.48 -6.98 9.14
CA PRO A 360 -5.05 -6.18 10.22
C PRO A 360 -5.42 -7.07 11.43
N ALA A 361 -4.42 -7.74 11.99
CA ALA A 361 -4.54 -8.60 13.16
C ALA A 361 -3.41 -8.31 14.14
N ALA A 362 -3.61 -8.63 15.41
CA ALA A 362 -2.60 -8.49 16.44
C ALA A 362 -1.44 -9.49 16.27
N GLU A 363 -0.30 -9.15 16.86
CA GLU A 363 0.87 -10.03 16.96
C GLU A 363 0.52 -11.40 17.58
N GLY A 364 1.27 -12.42 17.16
CA GLY A 364 0.99 -13.82 17.50
C GLY A 364 -0.02 -14.50 16.57
N SER A 365 -0.52 -13.79 15.56
CA SER A 365 -1.33 -14.37 14.49
C SER A 365 -0.48 -15.30 13.59
N VAL A 366 -1.11 -16.37 13.10
CA VAL A 366 -0.51 -17.45 12.33
C VAL A 366 -1.37 -17.76 11.11
N ALA A 367 -0.74 -17.84 9.94
CA ALA A 367 -1.34 -18.29 8.70
C ALA A 367 -0.62 -19.55 8.21
N GLY A 368 -1.27 -20.70 8.37
CA GLY A 368 -0.82 -21.96 7.80
C GLY A 368 -1.08 -22.03 6.30
N TRP A 369 -0.38 -22.95 5.65
CA TRP A 369 -0.44 -23.13 4.21
C TRP A 369 -1.84 -23.57 3.75
N VAL A 370 -2.33 -22.93 2.69
CA VAL A 370 -3.55 -23.33 1.98
C VAL A 370 -3.19 -23.52 0.51
N ASP A 371 -3.56 -24.68 -0.05
CA ASP A 371 -3.26 -24.99 -1.46
C ASP A 371 -4.33 -24.46 -2.42
N PHE A 372 -5.58 -24.40 -1.95
CA PHE A 372 -6.75 -23.95 -2.69
C PHE A 372 -7.72 -23.17 -1.79
N LEU A 373 -8.05 -21.94 -2.19
CA LEU A 373 -9.05 -21.09 -1.54
C LEU A 373 -10.27 -20.94 -2.45
N ALA A 374 -11.45 -21.28 -1.93
CA ALA A 374 -12.71 -21.07 -2.62
C ALA A 374 -13.81 -20.63 -1.65
N ALA A 375 -14.68 -19.74 -2.12
CA ALA A 375 -15.79 -19.21 -1.35
C ALA A 375 -17.10 -19.28 -2.12
N ASP A 376 -18.18 -19.65 -1.45
CA ASP A 376 -19.56 -19.47 -1.86
C ASP A 376 -20.20 -18.44 -0.91
N ILE A 377 -20.25 -17.19 -1.35
CA ILE A 377 -20.67 -16.01 -0.56
C ILE A 377 -21.43 -15.07 -1.50
N GLY A 378 -22.65 -14.62 -1.15
CA GLY A 378 -23.40 -13.68 -1.98
C GLY A 378 -24.87 -13.57 -1.59
N ASP A 379 -25.52 -12.46 -1.99
CA ASP A 379 -26.91 -12.14 -1.65
C ASP A 379 -27.93 -12.88 -2.55
N GLU A 380 -28.92 -13.51 -1.92
CA GLU A 380 -30.11 -14.11 -2.56
C GLU A 380 -31.21 -13.08 -2.92
N GLN A 381 -30.92 -11.77 -2.90
CA GLN A 381 -31.96 -10.73 -2.86
C GLN A 381 -32.35 -10.14 -4.23
N GLY A 382 -32.64 -11.01 -5.20
CA GLY A 382 -33.22 -10.63 -6.50
C GLY A 382 -34.49 -11.43 -6.81
N ILE A 383 -35.63 -10.75 -6.94
CA ILE A 383 -36.95 -11.35 -7.25
C ILE A 383 -36.95 -12.10 -8.60
N GLU A 384 -36.05 -11.76 -9.53
CA GLU A 384 -35.92 -12.38 -10.86
C GLU A 384 -35.03 -13.65 -10.89
N GLN A 385 -34.37 -14.04 -9.80
CA GLN A 385 -33.27 -15.03 -9.83
C GLN A 385 -33.44 -16.27 -8.93
N SER A 386 -34.62 -16.55 -8.38
CA SER A 386 -34.78 -17.54 -7.29
C SER A 386 -34.32 -18.97 -7.62
N LEU A 387 -34.61 -19.50 -8.83
CA LEU A 387 -34.12 -20.84 -9.27
C LEU A 387 -32.66 -20.84 -9.74
N SER A 388 -32.25 -19.74 -10.36
CA SER A 388 -30.88 -19.50 -10.83
C SER A 388 -29.88 -19.47 -9.66
N THR A 389 -30.31 -18.96 -8.51
CA THR A 389 -29.43 -18.72 -7.35
C THR A 389 -29.09 -20.01 -6.63
N PHE A 390 -30.08 -20.81 -6.22
CA PHE A 390 -29.84 -22.12 -5.57
C PHE A 390 -29.01 -23.08 -6.45
N SER A 391 -29.36 -23.20 -7.73
CA SER A 391 -28.61 -24.04 -8.67
C SER A 391 -27.17 -23.55 -8.86
N SER A 392 -26.94 -22.23 -8.82
CA SER A 392 -25.59 -21.66 -8.90
C SER A 392 -24.75 -21.95 -7.63
N HIS A 393 -25.35 -21.86 -6.44
CA HIS A 393 -24.72 -22.24 -5.17
C HIS A 393 -24.34 -23.72 -5.18
N VAL A 394 -25.30 -24.61 -5.49
CA VAL A 394 -25.05 -26.05 -5.56
C VAL A 394 -23.97 -26.37 -6.59
N SER A 395 -24.02 -25.80 -7.80
CA SER A 395 -22.98 -26.03 -8.83
C SER A 395 -21.60 -25.59 -8.36
N ARG A 396 -21.53 -24.49 -7.60
CA ARG A 396 -20.29 -23.97 -7.04
C ARG A 396 -19.77 -24.87 -5.92
N ILE A 397 -20.62 -25.34 -5.02
CA ILE A 397 -20.28 -26.30 -3.98
C ILE A 397 -19.78 -27.61 -4.61
N VAL A 398 -20.43 -28.13 -5.65
CA VAL A 398 -19.97 -29.32 -6.39
C VAL A 398 -18.55 -29.11 -6.90
N MET A 399 -18.28 -27.99 -7.58
CA MET A 399 -16.93 -27.65 -8.06
C MET A 399 -15.92 -27.53 -6.92
N MET A 400 -16.29 -26.91 -5.80
CA MET A 400 -15.46 -26.80 -4.61
C MET A 400 -15.13 -28.18 -4.04
N MET A 401 -16.12 -29.07 -3.95
CA MET A 401 -15.94 -30.44 -3.48
C MET A 401 -15.07 -31.26 -4.43
N GLU A 402 -15.18 -31.09 -5.74
CA GLU A 402 -14.36 -31.80 -6.73
C GLU A 402 -12.89 -31.38 -6.69
N LYS A 403 -12.62 -30.08 -6.55
CA LYS A 403 -11.25 -29.53 -6.61
C LYS A 403 -10.53 -29.48 -5.27
N SER A 404 -11.25 -29.61 -4.15
CA SER A 404 -10.68 -29.52 -2.82
C SER A 404 -10.00 -30.80 -2.35
N GLY A 405 -8.93 -30.61 -1.59
CA GLY A 405 -8.22 -31.64 -0.85
C GLY A 405 -7.98 -31.23 0.61
N ARG A 406 -7.09 -31.97 1.28
CA ARG A 406 -6.80 -31.80 2.70
C ARG A 406 -6.37 -30.37 3.07
N ASP A 407 -5.60 -29.72 2.22
CA ASP A 407 -4.98 -28.41 2.49
C ASP A 407 -5.79 -27.24 1.90
N SER A 408 -7.02 -27.51 1.47
CA SER A 408 -7.91 -26.51 0.89
C SER A 408 -8.78 -25.85 1.96
N LEU A 409 -9.01 -24.53 1.81
CA LEU A 409 -9.92 -23.73 2.63
C LEU A 409 -11.18 -23.39 1.84
N LEU A 410 -12.31 -23.86 2.34
CA LEU A 410 -13.63 -23.65 1.77
C LEU A 410 -14.47 -22.77 2.68
N LEU A 411 -15.05 -21.72 2.11
CA LEU A 411 -15.94 -20.79 2.81
C LEU A 411 -17.35 -20.96 2.25
N LEU A 412 -18.30 -21.33 3.10
CA LEU A 412 -19.68 -21.63 2.74
C LEU A 412 -20.62 -20.71 3.50
N ASP A 413 -21.21 -19.74 2.84
CA ASP A 413 -22.19 -18.85 3.47
C ASP A 413 -23.59 -19.44 3.37
N GLU A 414 -24.36 -19.30 4.46
CA GLU A 414 -25.74 -19.76 4.59
C GLU A 414 -25.98 -21.20 4.09
N LEU A 415 -25.11 -22.12 4.48
CA LEU A 415 -25.18 -23.51 4.04
C LEU A 415 -26.55 -24.11 4.37
N GLY A 416 -27.25 -24.58 3.33
CA GLY A 416 -28.58 -25.17 3.41
C GLY A 416 -29.74 -24.20 3.11
N ALA A 417 -29.46 -22.93 2.80
CA ALA A 417 -30.46 -21.94 2.41
C ALA A 417 -30.93 -22.09 0.95
N GLY A 418 -31.95 -21.30 0.56
CA GLY A 418 -32.45 -21.22 -0.82
C GLY A 418 -33.39 -22.35 -1.27
N THR A 419 -33.76 -23.28 -0.38
CA THR A 419 -34.68 -24.41 -0.66
C THR A 419 -35.54 -24.77 0.55
N ASP A 420 -36.29 -25.87 0.49
CA ASP A 420 -36.98 -26.44 1.65
C ASP A 420 -36.01 -26.55 2.86
N PRO A 421 -36.34 -25.98 4.03
CA PRO A 421 -35.42 -25.94 5.16
C PRO A 421 -34.99 -27.30 5.69
N GLN A 422 -35.78 -28.36 5.52
CA GLN A 422 -35.41 -29.71 5.95
C GLN A 422 -34.46 -30.35 4.95
N GLU A 423 -34.79 -30.28 3.66
CA GLU A 423 -33.92 -30.80 2.59
C GLU A 423 -32.57 -30.07 2.55
N GLY A 424 -32.59 -28.73 2.61
CA GLY A 424 -31.39 -27.91 2.60
C GLY A 424 -30.49 -28.18 3.81
N ALA A 425 -31.06 -28.34 5.00
CA ALA A 425 -30.29 -28.69 6.18
C ALA A 425 -29.68 -30.12 6.10
N ALA A 426 -30.43 -31.09 5.58
CA ALA A 426 -29.93 -32.46 5.37
C ALA A 426 -28.78 -32.48 4.36
N LEU A 427 -28.92 -31.76 3.24
CA LEU A 427 -27.88 -31.60 2.24
C LEU A 427 -26.63 -30.90 2.83
N GLY A 428 -26.82 -29.84 3.61
CA GLY A 428 -25.73 -29.12 4.28
C GLY A 428 -24.93 -30.02 5.22
N VAL A 429 -25.60 -30.86 6.02
CA VAL A 429 -24.92 -31.86 6.88
C VAL A 429 -24.12 -32.85 6.02
N ALA A 430 -24.70 -33.40 4.95
CA ALA A 430 -24.02 -34.34 4.07
C ALA A 430 -22.78 -33.72 3.40
N ILE A 431 -22.85 -32.46 2.98
CA ILE A 431 -21.73 -31.70 2.43
C ILE A 431 -20.61 -31.57 3.47
N LEU A 432 -20.95 -31.13 4.69
CA LEU A 432 -19.97 -30.99 5.77
C LEU A 432 -19.30 -32.33 6.10
N GLU A 433 -20.06 -33.43 6.16
CA GLU A 433 -19.51 -34.76 6.40
C GLU A 433 -18.51 -35.18 5.31
N LYS A 434 -18.86 -35.00 4.03
CA LYS A 434 -17.97 -35.34 2.92
C LYS A 434 -16.70 -34.50 2.91
N LEU A 435 -16.80 -33.20 3.22
CA LEU A 435 -15.64 -32.33 3.34
C LEU A 435 -14.77 -32.68 4.56
N ARG A 436 -15.39 -33.15 5.66
CA ARG A 436 -14.70 -33.63 6.86
C ARG A 436 -13.93 -34.92 6.59
N GLU A 437 -14.53 -35.86 5.85
CA GLU A 437 -13.86 -37.09 5.39
C GLU A 437 -12.61 -36.77 4.55
N LYS A 438 -12.70 -35.77 3.66
CA LYS A 438 -11.56 -35.24 2.89
C LYS A 438 -10.55 -34.46 3.71
N ARG A 439 -10.87 -34.14 4.98
CA ARG A 439 -10.08 -33.32 5.91
C ARG A 439 -9.83 -31.91 5.38
N CYS A 440 -10.75 -31.33 4.61
CA CYS A 440 -10.67 -29.94 4.19
C CYS A 440 -10.76 -28.99 5.40
N LEU A 441 -10.22 -27.78 5.27
CA LEU A 441 -10.57 -26.68 6.17
C LEU A 441 -11.89 -26.08 5.68
N VAL A 442 -12.89 -25.97 6.56
CA VAL A 442 -14.20 -25.43 6.21
C VAL A 442 -14.63 -24.40 7.23
N LEU A 443 -15.00 -23.22 6.77
CA LEU A 443 -15.79 -22.26 7.55
C LEU A 443 -17.16 -22.19 6.91
N ALA A 444 -18.19 -22.56 7.66
CA ALA A 444 -19.56 -22.52 7.19
C ALA A 444 -20.38 -21.61 8.09
N THR A 445 -21.28 -20.81 7.51
CA THR A 445 -22.30 -20.10 8.28
C THR A 445 -23.64 -20.78 8.06
N THR A 446 -24.52 -20.77 9.06
CA THR A 446 -25.85 -21.34 8.91
C THR A 446 -26.83 -20.75 9.91
N HIS A 447 -28.11 -20.84 9.58
CA HIS A 447 -29.22 -20.62 10.48
C HIS A 447 -30.03 -21.91 10.77
N HIS A 448 -29.70 -23.03 10.12
CA HIS A 448 -30.45 -24.29 10.23
C HIS A 448 -30.07 -25.11 11.47
N ASN A 449 -31.05 -25.43 12.31
CA ASN A 449 -30.84 -26.20 13.55
C ASN A 449 -30.18 -27.58 13.34
N PRO A 450 -30.51 -28.37 12.30
CA PRO A 450 -29.81 -29.65 12.08
C PRO A 450 -28.30 -29.49 11.88
N ILE A 451 -27.85 -28.43 11.19
CA ILE A 451 -26.43 -28.14 10.99
C ILE A 451 -25.79 -27.65 12.29
N LYS A 452 -26.51 -26.86 13.12
CA LYS A 452 -26.04 -26.50 14.47
C LYS A 452 -25.81 -27.74 15.34
N ARG A 453 -26.77 -28.67 15.35
CA ARG A 453 -26.68 -29.94 16.10
C ARG A 453 -25.51 -30.80 15.60
N TYR A 454 -25.29 -30.84 14.30
CA TYR A 454 -24.12 -31.49 13.73
C TYR A 454 -22.81 -30.89 14.26
N ALA A 455 -22.70 -29.55 14.30
CA ALA A 455 -21.50 -28.87 14.76
C ALA A 455 -21.13 -29.16 16.22
N VAL A 456 -22.14 -29.32 17.09
CA VAL A 456 -21.93 -29.60 18.52
C VAL A 456 -21.64 -31.07 18.79
N THR A 457 -22.21 -31.99 18.03
CA THR A 457 -22.10 -33.44 18.29
C THR A 457 -20.95 -34.12 17.53
N SER A 458 -20.44 -33.48 16.48
CA SER A 458 -19.44 -34.07 15.60
C SER A 458 -18.00 -33.83 16.05
N ARG A 459 -17.23 -34.91 16.20
CA ARG A 459 -15.78 -34.81 16.43
C ARG A 459 -15.07 -34.12 15.26
N GLY A 460 -14.18 -33.19 15.57
CA GLY A 460 -13.38 -32.45 14.59
C GLY A 460 -14.11 -31.28 13.92
N VAL A 461 -15.31 -30.98 14.40
CA VAL A 461 -16.13 -29.81 14.06
C VAL A 461 -16.23 -28.96 15.32
N GLU A 462 -16.17 -27.64 15.17
CA GLU A 462 -16.35 -26.68 16.25
C GLU A 462 -17.51 -25.74 15.91
N SER A 463 -18.23 -25.32 16.93
CA SER A 463 -19.28 -24.31 16.77
C SER A 463 -18.78 -22.94 17.18
N ALA A 464 -19.26 -21.90 16.52
CA ALA A 464 -19.10 -20.52 16.98
C ALA A 464 -20.41 -19.75 16.75
N SER A 465 -20.54 -18.63 17.44
CA SER A 465 -21.71 -17.77 17.30
C SER A 465 -21.39 -16.29 17.37
N MET A 466 -22.24 -15.51 16.72
CA MET A 466 -22.24 -14.05 16.87
C MET A 466 -23.00 -13.69 18.15
N GLU A 467 -22.34 -12.99 19.04
CA GLU A 467 -22.96 -12.46 20.26
C GLU A 467 -24.04 -11.44 19.90
N PHE A 468 -25.17 -11.55 20.59
CA PHE A 468 -26.32 -10.70 20.44
C PHE A 468 -26.69 -10.18 21.83
N ASP A 469 -26.77 -8.86 21.97
CA ASP A 469 -27.15 -8.26 23.25
C ASP A 469 -28.66 -8.38 23.46
N PRO A 470 -29.13 -9.16 24.44
CA PRO A 470 -30.55 -9.39 24.68
C PRO A 470 -31.26 -8.17 25.29
N VAL A 471 -30.53 -7.18 25.81
CA VAL A 471 -31.08 -5.96 26.41
C VAL A 471 -31.29 -4.91 25.32
N THR A 472 -30.24 -4.61 24.55
CA THR A 472 -30.30 -3.58 23.50
C THR A 472 -30.90 -4.11 22.19
N PHE A 473 -30.93 -5.43 21.98
CA PHE A 473 -31.36 -6.09 20.74
C PHE A 473 -30.47 -5.74 19.53
N SER A 474 -29.21 -5.42 19.79
CA SER A 474 -28.23 -5.11 18.76
C SER A 474 -27.17 -6.22 18.64
N PRO A 475 -26.69 -6.52 17.42
CA PRO A 475 -25.53 -7.39 17.27
C PRO A 475 -24.30 -6.69 17.85
N THR A 476 -23.54 -7.37 18.72
CA THR A 476 -22.27 -6.81 19.25
C THR A 476 -21.11 -7.05 18.29
N TYR A 477 -21.35 -7.84 17.23
CA TYR A 477 -20.38 -8.32 16.24
C TYR A 477 -19.19 -9.11 16.83
N ARG A 478 -19.29 -9.53 18.10
CA ARG A 478 -18.30 -10.40 18.73
C ARG A 478 -18.53 -11.84 18.32
N LEU A 479 -17.43 -12.53 18.02
CA LEU A 479 -17.42 -13.97 17.75
C LEU A 479 -17.11 -14.72 19.05
N LEU A 480 -18.00 -15.61 19.45
CA LEU A 480 -17.82 -16.52 20.58
C LEU A 480 -17.48 -17.91 20.05
N MET A 481 -16.29 -18.42 20.39
CA MET A 481 -15.78 -19.70 19.92
C MET A 481 -16.22 -20.83 20.87
N GLY A 482 -16.61 -21.98 20.33
CA GLY A 482 -17.10 -23.13 21.11
C GLY A 482 -18.54 -22.99 21.61
N VAL A 483 -19.24 -21.90 21.26
CA VAL A 483 -20.60 -21.61 21.72
C VAL A 483 -21.54 -21.53 20.52
N PRO A 484 -22.56 -22.41 20.40
CA PRO A 484 -23.59 -22.31 19.38
C PRO A 484 -24.59 -21.19 19.69
N GLY A 485 -25.08 -20.55 18.63
CA GLY A 485 -25.91 -19.36 18.72
C GLY A 485 -27.38 -19.69 18.95
N LYS A 486 -28.00 -18.97 19.88
CA LYS A 486 -29.44 -19.05 20.19
C LYS A 486 -30.30 -18.50 19.05
N SER A 487 -31.48 -19.08 18.88
CA SER A 487 -32.50 -18.56 17.96
C SER A 487 -33.37 -17.54 18.69
N ASN A 488 -33.12 -16.24 18.50
CA ASN A 488 -33.78 -15.16 19.23
C ASN A 488 -35.08 -14.64 18.57
N ALA A 489 -35.63 -15.34 17.59
CA ALA A 489 -36.75 -14.84 16.76
C ALA A 489 -38.00 -14.44 17.56
N ILE A 490 -38.42 -15.28 18.52
CA ILE A 490 -39.59 -15.00 19.38
C ILE A 490 -39.35 -13.78 20.27
N MET A 491 -38.14 -13.67 20.83
CA MET A 491 -37.76 -12.53 21.67
C MET A 491 -37.76 -11.22 20.87
N ILE A 492 -37.26 -11.26 19.63
CA ILE A 492 -37.27 -10.11 18.71
C ILE A 492 -38.70 -9.72 18.36
N ALA A 493 -39.55 -10.69 18.00
CA ALA A 493 -40.95 -10.46 17.68
C ALA A 493 -41.72 -9.80 18.84
N ARG A 494 -41.49 -10.25 20.08
CA ARG A 494 -42.07 -9.64 21.29
C ARG A 494 -41.77 -8.15 21.42
N LYS A 495 -40.51 -7.75 21.24
CA LYS A 495 -40.12 -6.33 21.36
C LYS A 495 -40.59 -5.48 20.18
N LEU A 496 -40.78 -6.07 19.00
CA LEU A 496 -41.41 -5.41 17.85
C LEU A 496 -42.92 -5.23 18.01
N GLY A 497 -43.49 -5.64 19.15
CA GLY A 497 -44.91 -5.47 19.48
C GLY A 497 -45.80 -6.61 18.99
N MET A 498 -45.23 -7.80 18.73
CA MET A 498 -46.05 -8.97 18.43
C MET A 498 -46.93 -9.31 19.65
N PRO A 499 -48.25 -9.50 19.45
CA PRO A 499 -49.17 -9.88 20.52
C PRO A 499 -48.72 -11.15 21.27
N GLU A 500 -48.83 -11.17 22.60
CA GLU A 500 -48.36 -12.30 23.43
C GLU A 500 -49.12 -13.60 23.16
N ASP A 501 -50.40 -13.53 22.78
CA ASP A 501 -51.17 -14.72 22.39
C ASP A 501 -50.56 -15.42 21.16
N VAL A 502 -50.07 -14.65 20.17
CA VAL A 502 -49.35 -15.19 19.01
C VAL A 502 -48.01 -15.80 19.41
N LEU A 503 -47.29 -15.16 20.34
CA LEU A 503 -45.99 -15.64 20.83
C LEU A 503 -46.14 -16.93 21.64
N ASP A 504 -47.14 -16.99 22.52
CA ASP A 504 -47.47 -18.18 23.31
C ASP A 504 -47.83 -19.35 22.41
N GLN A 505 -48.63 -19.10 21.36
CA GLN A 505 -48.96 -20.11 20.36
C GLN A 505 -47.73 -20.55 19.56
N ALA A 506 -46.83 -19.63 19.20
CA ALA A 506 -45.57 -19.96 18.52
C ALA A 506 -44.65 -20.83 19.40
N VAL A 507 -44.56 -20.54 20.71
CA VAL A 507 -43.81 -21.35 21.68
C VAL A 507 -44.42 -22.73 21.83
N GLN A 508 -45.76 -22.84 21.87
CA GLN A 508 -46.45 -24.13 21.91
C GLN A 508 -46.15 -24.97 20.66
N ASN A 509 -46.18 -24.37 19.48
CA ASN A 509 -45.91 -25.06 18.21
C ASN A 509 -44.46 -25.57 18.09
N LEU A 510 -43.52 -25.03 18.85
CA LEU A 510 -42.13 -25.52 18.93
C LEU A 510 -41.96 -26.74 19.87
N SER A 511 -42.99 -27.13 20.63
CA SER A 511 -42.92 -28.08 21.75
C SER A 511 -42.86 -29.57 21.38
N GLY A 512 -42.07 -29.96 20.38
CA GLY A 512 -41.75 -31.38 20.09
C GLY A 512 -40.46 -31.85 20.77
N GLU A 513 -40.35 -33.15 21.06
CA GLU A 513 -39.32 -34.00 21.72
C GLU A 513 -37.83 -33.56 21.90
N ASN A 514 -37.35 -32.43 21.37
CA ASN A 514 -35.93 -31.99 21.45
C ASN A 514 -35.58 -31.06 22.63
N ARG A 515 -36.57 -30.63 23.44
CA ARG A 515 -36.41 -29.49 24.37
C ARG A 515 -35.49 -29.73 25.58
N THR A 516 -35.42 -30.95 26.11
CA THR A 516 -34.65 -31.25 27.33
C THR A 516 -33.14 -31.17 27.13
N ALA A 517 -32.63 -31.71 26.01
CA ALA A 517 -31.21 -31.65 25.67
C ALA A 517 -30.80 -30.23 25.22
N GLU A 518 -31.69 -29.53 24.51
CA GLU A 518 -31.45 -28.15 24.08
C GLU A 518 -31.42 -27.17 25.26
N ASN A 519 -32.31 -27.32 26.25
CA ASN A 519 -32.28 -26.50 27.46
C ASN A 519 -31.01 -26.72 28.29
N LEU A 520 -30.59 -27.97 28.46
CA LEU A 520 -29.36 -28.29 29.20
C LEU A 520 -28.11 -27.74 28.48
N MET A 521 -28.09 -27.87 27.14
CA MET A 521 -27.05 -27.26 26.32
C MET A 521 -27.06 -25.73 26.44
N ALA A 522 -28.23 -25.10 26.39
CA ALA A 522 -28.35 -23.65 26.54
C ALA A 522 -27.82 -23.16 27.91
N GLU A 523 -28.12 -23.85 29.00
CA GLU A 523 -27.57 -23.52 30.34
C GLU A 523 -26.04 -23.67 30.40
N LEU A 524 -25.49 -24.74 29.82
CA LEU A 524 -24.03 -24.94 29.76
C LEU A 524 -23.34 -23.84 28.95
N PHE A 525 -23.93 -23.45 27.83
CA PHE A 525 -23.41 -22.39 26.98
C PHE A 525 -23.52 -21.01 27.63
N ASP A 526 -24.60 -20.73 28.36
CA ASP A 526 -24.74 -19.49 29.14
C ASP A 526 -23.64 -19.39 30.20
N LYS A 527 -23.38 -20.49 30.92
CA LYS A 527 -22.28 -20.58 31.88
C LYS A 527 -20.92 -20.35 31.19
N GLN A 528 -20.73 -20.86 29.98
CA GLN A 528 -19.49 -20.71 29.23
C GLN A 528 -19.26 -19.26 28.79
N VAL A 529 -20.31 -18.56 28.34
CA VAL A 529 -20.26 -17.13 27.99
C VAL A 529 -19.98 -16.28 29.23
N GLU A 530 -20.61 -16.58 30.37
CA GLU A 530 -20.31 -15.92 31.65
C GLU A 530 -18.83 -16.07 32.03
N LEU A 531 -18.27 -17.28 31.90
CA LEU A 531 -16.87 -17.56 32.18
C LEU A 531 -15.92 -16.84 31.21
N GLU A 532 -16.25 -16.78 29.92
CA GLU A 532 -15.45 -16.01 28.93
C GLU A 532 -15.45 -14.52 29.22
N ASN A 533 -16.61 -13.94 29.56
CA ASN A 533 -16.72 -12.53 29.91
C ASN A 533 -15.94 -12.22 31.21
N ALA A 534 -16.06 -13.05 32.24
CA ALA A 534 -15.28 -12.90 33.47
C ALA A 534 -13.76 -13.03 33.23
N ALA A 535 -13.35 -13.99 32.38
CA ALA A 535 -11.95 -14.15 32.00
C ALA A 535 -11.40 -12.93 31.27
N ARG A 536 -12.23 -12.30 30.43
CA ARG A 536 -11.89 -11.08 29.69
C ARG A 536 -11.78 -9.87 30.61
N GLU A 537 -12.75 -9.65 31.49
CA GLU A 537 -12.69 -8.56 32.48
C GLU A 537 -11.39 -8.65 33.29
N GLY A 538 -11.05 -9.86 33.76
CA GLY A 538 -9.78 -10.09 34.43
C GLY A 538 -8.55 -9.86 33.55
N ALA A 539 -8.63 -10.08 32.23
CA ALA A 539 -7.53 -9.79 31.31
C ALA A 539 -7.35 -8.29 31.04
N GLU A 540 -8.45 -7.54 30.87
CA GLU A 540 -8.42 -6.08 30.73
C GLU A 540 -7.87 -5.42 31.99
N GLU A 541 -8.28 -5.89 33.17
CA GLU A 541 -7.79 -5.38 34.46
C GLU A 541 -6.29 -5.67 34.65
N ARG A 542 -5.82 -6.87 34.29
CA ARG A 542 -4.38 -7.19 34.24
C ARG A 542 -3.61 -6.29 33.29
N ARG A 543 -4.18 -5.93 32.13
CA ARG A 543 -3.52 -5.05 31.14
C ARG A 543 -3.39 -3.62 31.67
N LYS A 544 -4.45 -3.08 32.29
CA LYS A 544 -4.42 -1.78 32.98
C LYS A 544 -3.39 -1.77 34.10
N LEU A 545 -3.30 -2.84 34.88
CA LEU A 545 -2.31 -2.99 35.95
C LEU A 545 -0.88 -2.95 35.40
N ALA A 546 -0.60 -3.70 34.33
CA ALA A 546 0.73 -3.72 33.70
C ALA A 546 1.14 -2.37 33.10
N GLU A 547 0.19 -1.64 32.50
CA GLU A 547 0.44 -0.29 31.96
C GLU A 547 0.73 0.71 33.08
N MET A 548 -0.04 0.65 34.17
CA MET A 548 0.18 1.46 35.37
C MET A 548 1.53 1.16 36.01
N GLU A 549 1.93 -0.11 36.12
CA GLU A 549 3.27 -0.50 36.60
C GLU A 549 4.39 0.06 35.72
N ARG A 550 4.22 0.07 34.39
CA ARG A 550 5.20 0.66 33.47
C ARG A 550 5.32 2.16 33.70
N MET A 551 4.19 2.87 33.79
CA MET A 551 4.19 4.31 34.06
C MET A 551 4.85 4.64 35.40
N PHE A 552 4.56 3.86 36.45
CA PHE A 552 5.22 4.02 37.75
C PHE A 552 6.73 3.79 37.64
N ARG A 553 7.18 2.76 36.93
CA ARG A 553 8.61 2.52 36.69
C ARG A 553 9.28 3.71 36.00
N GLU A 554 8.70 4.21 34.91
CA GLU A 554 9.23 5.38 34.18
C GLU A 554 9.29 6.64 35.05
N GLN A 555 8.26 6.89 35.87
CA GLN A 555 8.25 7.98 36.83
C GLN A 555 9.33 7.81 37.90
N THR A 556 9.52 6.60 38.41
CA THR A 556 10.52 6.30 39.45
C THR A 556 11.93 6.50 38.91
N ASP A 557 12.20 6.03 37.69
CA ASP A 557 13.49 6.24 37.00
C ASP A 557 13.76 7.73 36.71
N SER A 558 12.72 8.47 36.32
CA SER A 558 12.80 9.92 36.11
C SER A 558 13.09 10.67 37.42
N MET A 559 12.43 10.28 38.51
CA MET A 559 12.67 10.83 39.84
C MET A 559 14.09 10.53 40.33
N ALA A 560 14.57 9.30 40.17
CA ALA A 560 15.93 8.90 40.53
C ALA A 560 16.99 9.72 39.77
N LYS A 561 16.83 9.89 38.45
CA LYS A 561 17.71 10.76 37.63
C LYS A 561 17.67 12.21 38.10
N ARG A 562 16.50 12.71 38.49
CA ARG A 562 16.34 14.08 38.99
C ARG A 562 17.01 14.25 40.34
N GLU A 563 16.87 13.30 41.25
CA GLU A 563 17.54 13.29 42.56
C GLU A 563 19.06 13.28 42.42
N GLU A 564 19.60 12.42 41.54
CA GLU A 564 21.03 12.37 41.22
C GLU A 564 21.53 13.72 40.68
N SER A 565 20.76 14.37 39.79
CA SER A 565 21.11 15.69 39.24
C SER A 565 21.13 16.79 40.31
N ILE A 566 20.22 16.73 41.30
CA ILE A 566 20.14 17.67 42.41
C ILE A 566 21.34 17.46 43.35
N LEU A 567 21.67 16.21 43.67
CA LEU A 567 22.84 15.86 44.49
C LEU A 567 24.15 16.33 43.85
N LEU A 568 24.32 16.12 42.55
CA LEU A 568 25.50 16.61 41.81
C LEU A 568 25.58 18.15 41.80
N ALA A 569 24.45 18.83 41.62
CA ALA A 569 24.40 20.28 41.67
C ALA A 569 24.72 20.82 43.08
N ALA A 570 24.21 20.15 44.12
CA ALA A 570 24.47 20.48 45.52
C ALA A 570 25.95 20.28 45.89
N ASP A 571 26.58 19.18 45.47
CA ASP A 571 28.03 18.94 45.71
C ASP A 571 28.88 20.02 45.01
N LYS A 572 28.52 20.38 43.77
CA LYS A 572 29.20 21.45 43.03
C LYS A 572 29.07 22.81 43.72
N MET A 573 27.88 23.15 44.20
CA MET A 573 27.66 24.38 44.95
C MET A 573 28.42 24.37 46.28
N ALA A 574 28.42 23.26 47.01
CA ALA A 574 29.15 23.11 48.27
C ALA A 574 30.66 23.32 48.07
N ARG A 575 31.25 22.71 47.02
CA ARG A 575 32.67 22.90 46.67
C ARG A 575 32.99 24.35 46.32
N ALA A 576 32.16 25.00 45.50
CA ALA A 576 32.34 26.41 45.15
C ALA A 576 32.28 27.31 46.40
N THR A 577 31.33 27.04 47.30
CA THR A 577 31.19 27.80 48.56
C THR A 577 32.40 27.61 49.47
N LEU A 578 32.96 26.39 49.53
CA LEU A 578 34.19 26.10 50.29
C LEU A 578 35.41 26.81 49.68
N GLU A 579 35.55 26.80 48.35
CA GLU A 579 36.64 27.52 47.67
C GLU A 579 36.56 29.04 47.89
N ASP A 580 35.35 29.60 47.83
CA ASP A 580 35.13 31.03 48.10
C ASP A 580 35.41 31.37 49.57
N ALA A 581 35.01 30.50 50.50
CA ALA A 581 35.33 30.65 51.92
C ALA A 581 36.85 30.56 52.18
N GLU A 582 37.57 29.64 51.53
CA GLU A 582 39.03 29.54 51.62
C GLU A 582 39.72 30.79 51.06
N LYS A 583 39.26 31.32 49.92
CA LYS A 583 39.78 32.57 49.35
C LYS A 583 39.55 33.75 50.29
N ALA A 584 38.34 33.90 50.82
CA ALA A 584 38.01 34.96 51.77
C ALA A 584 38.85 34.86 53.05
N ALA A 585 39.06 33.64 53.56
CA ALA A 585 39.93 33.40 54.72
C ALA A 585 41.40 33.76 54.43
N ARG A 586 41.92 33.41 53.25
CA ARG A 586 43.28 33.80 52.82
C ARG A 586 43.43 35.31 52.66
N GLU A 587 42.43 36.00 52.10
CA GLU A 587 42.43 37.46 52.01
C GLU A 587 42.38 38.12 53.39
N MET A 588 41.56 37.62 54.31
CA MET A 588 41.54 38.09 55.70
C MET A 588 42.89 37.91 56.39
N LEU A 589 43.53 36.75 56.24
CA LEU A 589 44.88 36.49 56.80
C LEU A 589 45.91 37.45 56.21
N LYS A 590 45.90 37.66 54.89
CA LYS A 590 46.81 38.59 54.22
C LYS A 590 46.60 40.05 54.66
N ASN A 591 45.34 40.45 54.87
CA ASN A 591 45.01 41.78 55.40
C ASN A 591 45.46 41.94 56.86
N LEU A 592 45.36 40.89 57.68
CA LEU A 592 45.87 40.88 59.06
C LEU A 592 47.41 40.94 59.10
N GLU A 593 48.11 40.21 58.24
CA GLU A 593 49.57 40.30 58.10
C GLU A 593 50.00 41.71 57.66
N GLY A 594 49.33 42.29 56.67
CA GLY A 594 49.61 43.67 56.23
C GLY A 594 49.31 44.72 57.31
N ALA A 595 48.26 44.49 58.12
CA ALA A 595 47.95 45.35 59.27
C ALA A 595 48.98 45.18 60.40
N ALA A 596 49.48 43.97 60.65
CA ALA A 596 50.53 43.69 61.61
C ALA A 596 51.87 44.32 61.19
N GLU A 597 52.26 44.25 59.91
CA GLU A 597 53.44 44.95 59.38
C GLU A 597 53.31 46.48 59.47
N SER A 598 52.11 47.01 59.21
CA SER A 598 51.82 48.43 59.32
C SER A 598 51.84 48.91 60.78
N ALA A 599 51.38 48.10 61.72
CA ALA A 599 51.45 48.36 63.15
C ALA A 599 52.91 48.28 63.66
N ALA A 600 53.68 47.28 63.22
CA ALA A 600 55.10 47.14 63.55
C ALA A 600 55.93 48.32 63.01
N ARG A 601 55.64 48.82 61.80
CA ARG A 601 56.27 50.06 61.27
C ARG A 601 55.92 51.30 62.09
N ARG A 602 54.66 51.42 62.56
CA ARG A 602 54.23 52.54 63.42
C ARG A 602 54.85 52.49 64.82
N GLU A 603 55.10 51.32 65.39
CA GLU A 603 55.85 51.20 66.64
C GLU A 603 57.34 51.50 66.46
N PHE A 604 57.96 51.07 65.36
CA PHE A 604 59.36 51.40 65.05
C PHE A 604 59.58 52.90 64.86
N GLU A 605 58.62 53.63 64.27
CA GLU A 605 58.69 55.09 64.14
C GLU A 605 58.43 55.84 65.45
N LYS A 606 57.63 55.28 66.37
CA LYS A 606 57.42 55.85 67.71
C LYS A 606 58.62 55.67 68.65
N GLY A 607 59.45 54.65 68.44
CA GLY A 607 60.70 54.45 69.17
C GLY A 607 61.87 55.37 68.76
N ARG A 608 61.71 56.19 67.72
CA ARG A 608 62.74 57.10 67.18
C ARG A 608 62.49 58.59 67.46
N LYS A 609 61.57 58.92 68.37
CA LYS A 609 61.35 60.30 68.87
C LYS A 609 61.92 60.51 70.25
#